data_AF-A0A9K3GNW7-F1
#
_entry.id   AF-A0A9K3GNW7-F1
#
_cell.length_a   1.000
_cell.length_b   1.000
_cell.length_c   1.000
_cell.angle_alpha   90.00
_cell.angle_beta   90.00
_cell.angle_gamma   90.00
#
_symmetry.space_group_name_H-M   'P 1'
#
loop_
_entity.id
_entity.type
_entity.pdbx_description
1 polymer ?
#
loop_
_entity_poly.entity_id
_entity_poly.type
_entity_poly.pdbx_seq_one_letter_code
_entity_poly.pdbx_strand_id
1 'polypeptide(L)'
;MVEQKKRRGGGVMSSKVKHDYQEYTGVDAAMSRVKADKNSVTGGGGFVDNSISPGCPLMDRIHVNILAFIETRKAAKDDPVYEGLDIWYSGHDVPGEGEHKLLDALRCKQLQTAGYIGSESHLFYGLDADIVLMT
;
A
#
# COMPACT_ATOMS: atom_id res chain seq x y z
N MET A 1 17.06 23.81 -23.73
CA MET A 1 16.57 24.45 -24.98
C MET A 1 15.69 23.43 -25.68
N VAL A 2 14.38 23.41 -25.37
CA VAL A 2 13.36 22.65 -26.09
C VAL A 2 12.09 23.50 -26.13
N GLU A 3 11.48 23.50 -27.30
CA GLU A 3 10.62 24.50 -27.91
C GLU A 3 9.20 24.55 -27.33
N GLN A 4 8.65 25.77 -27.20
CA GLN A 4 7.27 26.05 -26.80
C GLN A 4 6.37 26.10 -28.04
N LYS A 5 5.36 25.22 -28.12
CA LYS A 5 4.28 25.35 -29.12
C LYS A 5 2.91 25.43 -28.45
N LYS A 6 2.43 26.67 -28.32
CA LYS A 6 1.07 27.03 -27.91
C LYS A 6 0.09 26.80 -29.06
N ARG A 7 -0.93 25.96 -28.89
CA ARG A 7 -2.20 26.05 -29.62
C ARG A 7 -3.40 25.79 -28.70
N ARG A 8 -4.38 26.68 -28.87
CA ARG A 8 -5.62 26.87 -28.11
C ARG A 8 -6.63 25.75 -28.37
N GLY A 9 -7.44 25.44 -27.36
CA GLY A 9 -8.69 24.68 -27.50
C GLY A 9 -9.27 24.41 -26.12
N GLY A 10 -10.42 25.02 -25.82
CA GLY A 10 -11.14 24.82 -24.57
C GLY A 10 -11.56 23.36 -24.42
N GLY A 11 -11.10 22.74 -23.33
CA GLY A 11 -11.51 21.42 -22.89
C GLY A 11 -11.52 21.46 -21.38
N VAL A 12 -12.63 21.01 -20.80
CA VAL A 12 -12.84 20.86 -19.36
C VAL A 12 -11.61 20.14 -18.78
N MET A 13 -10.83 20.85 -17.97
CA MET A 13 -9.73 20.28 -17.18
C MET A 13 -10.36 19.40 -16.09
N SER A 14 -10.71 18.17 -16.46
CA SER A 14 -10.72 17.08 -15.49
C SER A 14 -9.27 16.91 -15.06
N SER A 15 -8.94 17.54 -13.93
CA SER A 15 -7.66 17.40 -13.25
C SER A 15 -7.54 15.95 -12.81
N LYS A 16 -7.04 15.10 -13.72
CA LYS A 16 -6.48 13.81 -13.36
C LYS A 16 -5.26 14.10 -12.50
N VAL A 17 -5.48 14.15 -11.18
CA VAL A 17 -4.39 14.04 -10.21
C VAL A 17 -3.75 12.70 -10.48
N LYS A 18 -2.54 12.72 -11.02
CA LYS A 18 -1.70 11.53 -11.11
C LYS A 18 -1.35 11.18 -9.67
N HIS A 19 -2.11 10.28 -9.09
CA HIS A 19 -1.70 9.65 -7.85
C HIS A 19 -0.53 8.73 -8.21
N ASP A 20 0.68 9.16 -7.86
CA ASP A 20 1.91 8.38 -7.96
C ASP A 20 1.88 7.22 -6.94
N TYR A 21 0.91 6.32 -7.06
CA TYR A 21 0.93 5.03 -6.39
C TYR A 21 1.44 4.02 -7.41
N GLN A 22 2.59 3.42 -7.11
CA GLN A 22 3.09 2.32 -7.92
C GLN A 22 2.04 1.22 -7.93
N GLU A 23 1.54 0.93 -9.13
CA GLU A 23 0.89 -0.34 -9.45
C GLU A 23 1.77 -1.47 -8.90
N TYR A 24 1.19 -2.53 -8.33
CA TYR A 24 1.87 -3.60 -7.60
C TYR A 24 3.09 -4.16 -8.35
N THR A 25 4.25 -3.54 -8.20
CA THR A 25 5.45 -3.76 -9.06
C THR A 25 6.50 -4.62 -8.36
N GLY A 26 6.28 -4.98 -7.09
CA GLY A 26 7.17 -5.82 -6.29
C GLY A 26 6.89 -7.32 -6.37
N VAL A 27 5.77 -7.74 -6.98
CA VAL A 27 5.31 -9.13 -6.90
C VAL A 27 6.26 -10.09 -7.60
N ASP A 28 6.76 -9.74 -8.78
CA ASP A 28 7.66 -10.61 -9.54
C ASP A 28 9.00 -10.84 -8.82
N ALA A 29 9.55 -9.77 -8.24
CA ALA A 29 10.78 -9.82 -7.48
C ALA A 29 10.61 -10.62 -6.19
N ALA A 30 9.54 -10.37 -5.42
CA ALA A 30 9.21 -11.14 -4.22
C ALA A 30 8.95 -12.61 -4.55
N MET A 31 8.18 -12.90 -5.60
CA MET A 31 7.85 -14.26 -6.02
C MET A 31 9.09 -15.02 -6.51
N SER A 32 10.07 -14.34 -7.12
CA SER A 32 11.36 -14.94 -7.46
C SER A 32 12.20 -15.33 -6.23
N ARG A 33 12.22 -14.47 -5.20
CA ARG A 33 12.91 -14.73 -3.92
C ARG A 33 12.23 -15.85 -3.13
N VAL A 34 10.91 -15.89 -3.12
CA VAL A 34 10.12 -17.00 -2.54
C VAL A 34 10.40 -18.31 -3.24
N LYS A 35 10.53 -18.31 -4.58
CA LYS A 35 10.88 -19.52 -5.36
C LYS A 35 12.32 -19.99 -5.15
N ALA A 36 13.23 -19.10 -4.76
CA ALA A 36 14.61 -19.45 -4.41
C ALA A 36 14.70 -20.07 -3.01
N ASP A 37 13.82 -19.67 -2.09
CA ASP A 37 13.74 -20.16 -0.72
C ASP A 37 12.86 -21.42 -0.58
N LYS A 38 13.21 -22.49 -1.31
CA LYS A 38 12.49 -23.78 -1.27
C LYS A 38 12.81 -24.66 -0.06
N ASN A 39 13.70 -24.23 0.84
CA ASN A 39 14.33 -25.13 1.82
C ASN A 39 14.14 -24.73 3.30
N SER A 40 13.19 -23.85 3.64
CA SER A 40 13.05 -23.40 5.04
C SER A 40 12.09 -24.23 5.91
N VAL A 41 11.58 -25.36 5.43
CA VAL A 41 10.71 -26.25 6.22
C VAL A 41 11.42 -27.57 6.48
N THR A 42 12.46 -27.51 7.31
CA THR A 42 13.06 -28.71 7.90
C THR A 42 13.23 -28.48 9.40
N GLY A 43 12.50 -29.26 10.20
CA GLY A 43 12.73 -29.46 11.64
C GLY A 43 12.01 -28.47 12.55
N GLY A 44 11.13 -28.97 13.42
CA GLY A 44 10.27 -28.18 14.32
C GLY A 44 11.01 -27.26 15.31
N GLY A 45 10.36 -26.33 15.99
CA GLY A 45 8.96 -25.91 15.95
C GLY A 45 8.87 -24.62 16.75
N GLY A 46 8.48 -23.52 16.10
CA GLY A 46 8.39 -22.21 16.71
C GLY A 46 8.52 -21.10 15.67
N PHE A 47 7.78 -20.01 15.88
CA PHE A 47 7.96 -18.77 15.14
C PHE A 47 9.30 -18.15 15.58
N VAL A 48 10.18 -17.83 14.64
CA VAL A 48 11.47 -17.21 14.95
C VAL A 48 11.24 -15.71 15.15
N ASP A 49 11.47 -15.20 16.36
CA ASP A 49 11.05 -13.85 16.80
C ASP A 49 11.58 -12.72 15.90
N ASN A 50 12.79 -12.86 15.36
CA ASN A 50 13.44 -11.87 14.49
C ASN A 50 13.10 -12.00 13.00
N SER A 51 12.09 -12.80 12.64
CA SER A 51 11.72 -13.02 11.23
C SER A 51 10.79 -11.93 10.67
N ILE A 52 10.26 -11.06 11.52
CA ILE A 52 9.40 -9.93 11.15
C ILE A 52 10.26 -8.69 10.92
N SER A 53 10.96 -8.65 9.80
CA SER A 53 11.73 -7.47 9.38
C SER A 53 11.81 -7.38 7.86
N PRO A 54 11.85 -6.16 7.27
CA PRO A 54 12.06 -5.99 5.85
C PRO A 54 13.31 -6.72 5.36
N GLY A 55 13.24 -7.34 4.19
CA GLY A 55 14.33 -8.13 3.61
C GLY A 55 14.40 -9.59 4.09
N CYS A 56 13.61 -10.01 5.08
CA CYS A 56 13.50 -11.42 5.43
C CYS A 56 12.64 -12.19 4.41
N PRO A 57 12.97 -13.46 4.10
CA PRO A 57 12.16 -14.29 3.19
C PRO A 57 10.70 -14.46 3.66
N LEU A 58 10.47 -14.46 4.98
CA LEU A 58 9.13 -14.48 5.55
C LEU A 58 8.30 -13.28 5.08
N MET A 59 8.88 -12.07 5.09
CA MET A 59 8.17 -10.86 4.67
C MET A 59 7.86 -10.85 3.17
N ASP A 60 8.72 -11.41 2.32
CA ASP A 60 8.40 -11.59 0.90
C ASP A 60 7.20 -12.55 0.70
N ARG A 61 7.12 -13.62 1.49
CA ARG A 61 5.97 -14.55 1.46
C ARG A 61 4.70 -13.87 1.96
N ILE A 62 4.78 -13.12 3.05
CA ILE A 62 3.66 -12.35 3.60
C ILE A 62 3.18 -11.33 2.57
N HIS A 63 4.10 -10.58 1.94
CA HIS A 63 3.79 -9.60 0.91
C HIS A 63 2.98 -10.21 -0.24
N VAL A 64 3.48 -11.30 -0.84
CA VAL A 64 2.76 -11.98 -1.95
C VAL A 64 1.40 -12.51 -1.51
N ASN A 65 1.30 -13.09 -0.32
CA ASN A 65 0.04 -13.63 0.19
C ASN A 65 -1.00 -12.54 0.48
N ILE A 66 -0.59 -11.37 0.99
CA ILE A 66 -1.51 -10.23 1.22
C ILE A 66 -2.04 -9.71 -0.10
N LEU A 67 -1.20 -9.57 -1.12
CA LEU A 67 -1.64 -9.13 -2.45
C LEU A 67 -2.66 -10.08 -3.05
N ALA A 68 -2.35 -11.38 -3.05
CA ALA A 68 -3.29 -12.41 -3.51
C ALA A 68 -4.60 -12.40 -2.70
N PHE A 69 -4.54 -12.14 -1.40
CA PHE A 69 -5.72 -12.00 -0.55
C PHE A 69 -6.57 -10.80 -0.97
N ILE A 70 -5.97 -9.62 -1.14
CA ILE A 70 -6.69 -8.41 -1.58
C ILE A 70 -7.36 -8.65 -2.93
N GLU A 71 -6.64 -9.20 -3.90
CA GLU A 71 -7.18 -9.51 -5.23
C GLU A 71 -8.35 -10.49 -5.16
N THR A 72 -8.19 -11.56 -4.38
CA THR A 72 -9.24 -12.57 -4.19
C THR A 72 -10.48 -11.95 -3.55
N ARG A 73 -10.32 -11.08 -2.53
CA ARG A 73 -11.42 -10.40 -1.86
C ARG A 73 -12.13 -9.40 -2.76
N LYS A 74 -11.39 -8.64 -3.58
CA LYS A 74 -11.99 -7.70 -4.54
C LYS A 74 -12.74 -8.41 -5.68
N ALA A 75 -12.31 -9.62 -6.06
CA ALA A 75 -12.94 -10.41 -7.11
C ALA A 75 -14.11 -11.28 -6.62
N ALA A 76 -14.19 -11.52 -5.31
CA ALA A 76 -15.22 -12.32 -4.66
C ALA A 76 -16.60 -11.64 -4.83
N LYS A 77 -17.55 -12.34 -5.46
CA LYS A 77 -18.93 -11.85 -5.66
C LYS A 77 -19.84 -12.10 -4.46
N ASP A 78 -19.41 -12.94 -3.54
CA ASP A 78 -20.12 -13.35 -2.34
C ASP A 78 -19.99 -12.34 -1.19
N ASP A 79 -19.06 -11.38 -1.26
CA ASP A 79 -18.86 -10.36 -0.25
C ASP A 79 -18.95 -8.93 -0.84
N PRO A 80 -20.14 -8.29 -0.81
CA PRO A 80 -20.33 -6.96 -1.37
C PRO A 80 -19.61 -5.86 -0.57
N VAL A 81 -19.03 -6.15 0.60
CA VAL A 81 -18.31 -5.15 1.42
C VAL A 81 -17.07 -4.62 0.70
N TYR A 82 -16.47 -5.41 -0.18
CA TYR A 82 -15.29 -5.01 -0.95
C TYR A 82 -15.65 -4.32 -2.28
N GLU A 83 -16.93 -4.30 -2.67
CA GLU A 83 -17.39 -3.63 -3.89
C GLU A 83 -17.33 -2.10 -3.70
N GLY A 84 -16.58 -1.42 -4.57
CA GLY A 84 -16.41 0.03 -4.49
C GLY A 84 -15.44 0.53 -3.41
N LEU A 85 -14.78 -0.37 -2.67
CA LEU A 85 -13.74 0.00 -1.71
C LEU A 85 -12.43 0.32 -2.43
N ASP A 86 -11.86 1.48 -2.11
CA ASP A 86 -10.49 1.83 -2.51
C ASP A 86 -9.50 1.26 -1.48
N ILE A 87 -8.66 0.32 -1.91
CA ILE A 87 -7.75 -0.42 -1.04
C ILE A 87 -6.33 -0.03 -1.38
N TRP A 88 -5.63 0.56 -0.42
CA TRP A 88 -4.23 0.95 -0.56
C TRP A 88 -3.37 0.01 0.28
N TYR A 89 -2.26 -0.46 -0.31
CA TYR A 89 -1.33 -1.36 0.37
C TYR A 89 0.10 -0.85 0.19
N SER A 90 0.82 -0.72 1.31
CA SER A 90 2.24 -0.39 1.34
C SER A 90 3.00 -1.55 1.95
N GLY A 91 3.75 -2.28 1.14
CA GLY A 91 4.55 -3.43 1.57
C GLY A 91 5.81 -3.08 2.37
N HIS A 92 6.59 -4.12 2.67
CA HIS A 92 7.92 -4.03 3.31
C HIS A 92 8.99 -3.48 2.38
N ASP A 93 8.72 -3.43 1.08
CA ASP A 93 9.57 -2.93 0.00
C ASP A 93 9.53 -1.40 -0.12
N VAL A 94 8.49 -0.77 0.43
CA VAL A 94 8.41 0.69 0.57
C VAL A 94 9.17 1.09 1.84
N PRO A 95 10.11 2.06 1.79
CA PRO A 95 10.81 2.52 2.98
C PRO A 95 9.90 3.31 3.91
N GLY A 96 10.17 3.25 5.22
CA GLY A 96 9.42 3.95 6.27
C GLY A 96 8.59 3.03 7.16
N GLU A 97 8.33 3.49 8.37
CA GLU A 97 7.49 2.80 9.35
C GLU A 97 6.01 2.90 8.97
N GLY A 98 5.23 1.87 9.32
CA GLY A 98 3.83 1.75 8.89
C GLY A 98 2.97 2.93 9.35
N GLU A 99 3.11 3.34 10.61
CA GLU A 99 2.34 4.45 11.18
C GLU A 99 2.65 5.78 10.49
N HIS A 100 3.93 6.06 10.26
CA HIS A 100 4.39 7.27 9.60
C HIS A 100 3.92 7.35 8.15
N LYS A 101 3.98 6.24 7.40
CA LYS A 101 3.45 6.18 6.03
C LYS A 101 1.97 6.50 5.96
N LEU A 102 1.18 5.97 6.90
CA LEU A 102 -0.26 6.15 6.90
C LEU A 102 -0.62 7.60 7.24
N LEU A 103 0.04 8.19 8.24
CA LEU A 103 -0.13 9.60 8.61
C LEU A 103 0.27 10.55 7.47
N ASP A 104 1.39 10.26 6.79
CA ASP A 104 1.84 11.05 5.64
C ASP A 104 0.82 10.99 4.50
N ALA A 105 0.28 9.80 4.19
CA ALA A 105 -0.76 9.64 3.18
C ALA A 105 -2.03 10.46 3.53
N LEU A 106 -2.45 10.45 4.80
CA LEU A 106 -3.60 11.24 5.24
C LEU A 106 -3.34 12.75 5.14
N ARG A 107 -2.18 13.22 5.62
CA ARG A 107 -1.78 14.64 5.52
C ARG A 107 -1.70 15.11 4.08
N CYS A 108 -1.11 14.31 3.19
CA CYS A 108 -1.06 14.61 1.76
C CYS A 108 -2.47 14.73 1.17
N LYS A 109 -3.38 13.81 1.50
CA LYS A 109 -4.78 13.85 1.03
C LYS A 109 -5.49 15.14 1.48
N GLN A 110 -5.29 15.55 2.74
CA GLN A 110 -5.88 16.77 3.28
C GLN A 110 -5.35 18.03 2.57
N LEU A 111 -4.04 18.12 2.34
CA LEU A 111 -3.40 19.25 1.68
C LEU A 111 -3.75 19.35 0.19
N GLN A 112 -3.89 18.21 -0.49
CA GLN A 112 -4.16 18.16 -1.93
C GLN A 112 -5.65 18.34 -2.27
N THR A 113 -6.55 18.08 -1.33
CA THR A 113 -7.99 18.20 -1.56
C THR A 113 -8.45 19.64 -1.34
N ALA A 114 -8.64 20.38 -2.44
CA ALA A 114 -9.14 21.75 -2.39
C ALA A 114 -10.51 21.81 -1.70
N GLY A 115 -10.61 22.57 -0.61
CA GLY A 115 -11.86 22.68 0.16
C GLY A 115 -12.16 21.47 1.05
N TYR A 116 -11.15 20.70 1.46
CA TYR A 116 -11.32 19.61 2.43
C TYR A 116 -11.98 20.10 3.73
N ILE A 117 -13.17 19.56 4.03
CA ILE A 117 -14.01 20.00 5.16
C ILE A 117 -13.76 19.14 6.42
N GLY A 118 -12.97 18.06 6.31
CA GLY A 118 -12.64 17.20 7.46
C GLY A 118 -13.80 16.33 7.96
N SER A 119 -14.78 16.02 7.12
CA SER A 119 -15.94 15.21 7.48
C SER A 119 -15.69 13.69 7.41
N GLU A 120 -14.46 13.27 7.18
CA GLU A 120 -14.10 11.85 7.08
C GLU A 120 -13.83 11.28 8.48
N SER A 121 -14.46 10.15 8.80
CA SER A 121 -14.13 9.39 10.01
C SER A 121 -12.98 8.44 9.72
N HIS A 122 -11.87 8.60 10.44
CA HIS A 122 -10.70 7.74 10.31
C HIS A 122 -10.61 6.76 11.48
N LEU A 123 -10.44 5.47 11.19
CA LEU A 123 -10.20 4.42 12.18
C LEU A 123 -8.80 3.86 11.97
N PHE A 124 -7.99 3.87 13.01
CA PHE A 124 -6.63 3.33 13.01
C PHE A 124 -6.57 2.09 13.89
N TYR A 125 -5.83 1.09 13.45
CA TYR A 125 -5.59 -0.13 14.22
C TYR A 125 -4.09 -0.36 14.35
N GLY A 126 -3.61 -0.39 15.59
CA GLY A 126 -2.23 -0.74 15.93
C GLY A 126 -2.03 -0.76 17.44
N LEU A 127 -0.89 -1.32 17.86
CA LEU A 127 -0.53 -1.49 19.27
C LEU A 127 0.23 -0.27 19.82
N ASP A 128 0.88 0.49 18.94
CA ASP A 128 1.76 1.57 19.32
C ASP A 128 0.98 2.78 19.84
N ALA A 129 1.50 3.38 20.92
CA ALA A 129 0.90 4.56 21.54
C ALA A 129 1.01 5.80 20.64
N ASP A 130 1.99 5.81 19.74
CA ASP A 130 2.28 6.93 18.84
C ASP A 130 1.14 7.15 17.84
N ILE A 131 0.40 6.09 17.48
CA ILE A 131 -0.82 6.20 16.67
C ILE A 131 -1.82 7.18 17.31
N VAL A 132 -2.00 7.18 18.64
CA VAL A 132 -2.93 8.08 19.33
C VAL A 132 -2.40 9.52 19.40
N LEU A 133 -1.09 9.68 19.58
CA LEU A 133 -0.49 11.01 19.75
C LEU A 133 -0.31 11.75 18.42
N MET A 134 -0.15 11.01 17.32
CA MET A 134 0.14 11.57 16.01
C MET A 134 -1.09 11.89 15.14
N THR A 135 -2.28 11.40 15.52
CA THR A 135 -3.55 11.71 14.85
C THR A 135 -4.12 13.03 15.36
#